data_AF-A0A949EYH0-F1
#
_entry.id   AF-A0A949EYH0-F1
#
_cell.length_a   1.000
_cell.length_b   1.000
_cell.length_c   1.000
_cell.angle_alpha   90.00
_cell.angle_beta   90.00
_cell.angle_gamma   90.00
#
_symmetry.space_group_name_H-M   'P 1'
#
loop_
_entity.id
_entity.type
_entity.pdbx_description
1 polymer ?
#
loop_
_entity_poly.entity_id
_entity_poly.type
_entity_poly.pdbx_seq_one_letter_code
_entity_poly.pdbx_strand_id
1 'polypeptide(L)'
;MIKNIREEIKVVAKLTYEDKKLFGGTGKIMLSNGEIAATAEGKYLRLHIEKIADFDRDANEWKVVELKTDPENIEIRSPLF
;
A
#
# COMPACT_ATOMS: atom_id res chain seq x y z
N MET A 1 0.01 -21.11 17.90
CA MET A 1 -0.81 -20.80 16.70
C MET A 1 0.15 -20.69 15.52
N ILE A 2 0.09 -21.63 14.58
CA ILE A 2 1.03 -21.66 13.45
C ILE A 2 0.46 -20.75 12.36
N LYS A 3 1.14 -19.62 12.07
CA LYS A 3 0.79 -18.74 10.95
C LYS A 3 1.31 -19.38 9.65
N ASN A 4 0.43 -19.69 8.72
CA ASN A 4 0.79 -20.18 7.39
C ASN A 4 1.41 -19.05 6.55
N ILE A 5 2.57 -19.31 5.96
CA ILE A 5 3.36 -18.34 5.17
C ILE A 5 2.81 -18.10 3.75
N ARG A 6 1.80 -18.86 3.31
CA ARG A 6 1.24 -18.80 1.94
C ARG A 6 -0.19 -18.29 1.86
N GLU A 7 -0.72 -17.77 2.96
CA GLU A 7 -2.06 -17.19 2.96
C GLU A 7 -2.05 -15.79 2.35
N GLU A 8 -3.15 -15.46 1.69
CA GLU A 8 -3.37 -14.10 1.19
C GLU A 8 -3.48 -13.13 2.37
N ILE A 9 -2.84 -11.98 2.23
CA ILE A 9 -2.96 -10.85 3.16
C ILE A 9 -3.55 -9.67 2.42
N LYS A 10 -4.37 -8.88 3.12
CA LYS A 10 -4.89 -7.63 2.59
C LYS A 10 -4.15 -6.45 3.21
N VAL A 11 -3.61 -5.56 2.40
CA VAL A 11 -3.01 -4.30 2.85
C VAL A 11 -3.95 -3.15 2.48
N VAL A 12 -4.24 -2.29 3.46
CA VAL A 12 -5.07 -1.11 3.25
C VAL A 12 -4.33 0.10 3.78
N ALA A 13 -4.22 1.14 2.96
CA ALA A 13 -3.58 2.40 3.33
C ALA A 13 -4.45 3.59 2.91
N LYS A 14 -4.28 4.71 3.63
CA LYS A 14 -4.99 5.96 3.39
C LYS A 14 -4.03 7.12 3.53
N LEU A 15 -4.09 8.06 2.59
CA LEU A 15 -3.43 9.36 2.76
C LEU A 15 -4.14 10.15 3.86
N THR A 16 -3.39 10.61 4.84
CA THR A 16 -3.91 11.36 6.00
C THR A 16 -3.67 12.85 5.88
N TYR A 17 -2.62 13.26 5.17
CA TYR A 17 -2.42 14.64 4.76
C TYR A 17 -1.62 14.70 3.47
N GLU A 18 -1.81 15.78 2.73
CA GLU A 18 -1.06 16.11 1.53
C GLU A 18 -0.70 17.61 1.56
N ASP A 19 0.58 17.89 1.35
CA ASP A 19 1.13 19.21 1.10
C ASP A 19 2.00 19.13 -0.17
N LYS A 20 2.49 20.28 -0.67
CA LYS A 20 3.25 20.38 -1.93
C LYS A 20 4.38 19.37 -2.07
N LYS A 21 5.13 19.11 -0.99
CA LYS A 21 6.27 18.19 -1.01
C LYS A 21 6.14 17.03 -0.03
N LEU A 22 5.24 17.10 0.94
CA LEU A 22 5.14 16.13 2.02
C LEU A 22 3.76 15.49 2.01
N PHE A 23 3.69 14.18 2.19
CA PHE A 23 2.42 13.49 2.39
C PHE A 23 2.54 12.48 3.53
N GLY A 24 1.45 12.32 4.25
CA GLY A 24 1.32 11.33 5.31
C GLY A 24 0.32 10.26 4.93
N GLY A 25 0.51 9.08 5.50
CA GLY A 25 -0.49 8.03 5.40
C GLY A 25 -0.47 7.12 6.60
N THR A 26 -1.61 6.48 6.83
CA THR A 26 -1.74 5.33 7.73
C THR A 26 -1.90 4.08 6.89
N GLY A 27 -1.47 2.94 7.42
CA GLY A 27 -1.61 1.65 6.76
C GLY A 27 -1.83 0.52 7.76
N LYS A 28 -2.43 -0.56 7.30
CA LYS A 28 -2.57 -1.79 8.07
C LYS A 28 -2.47 -3.03 7.19
N ILE A 29 -1.98 -4.10 7.78
CA ILE A 29 -1.97 -5.44 7.20
C ILE A 29 -3.05 -6.25 7.93
N MET A 30 -3.95 -6.85 7.16
CA MET A 30 -5.03 -7.71 7.65
C MET A 30 -4.76 -9.14 7.18
N LEU A 31 -4.91 -10.10 8.10
CA LEU A 31 -4.86 -11.52 7.80
C LEU A 31 -6.13 -11.96 7.06
N SER A 32 -6.09 -13.18 6.51
CA SER A 32 -7.20 -13.84 5.81
C SER A 32 -8.51 -13.87 6.62
N ASN A 33 -8.41 -13.94 7.95
CA ASN A 33 -9.53 -13.92 8.89
C ASN A 33 -10.05 -12.50 9.23
N GLY A 34 -9.44 -11.44 8.69
CA GLY A 34 -9.79 -10.04 8.95
C GLY A 34 -9.10 -9.41 10.16
N GLU A 35 -8.31 -10.15 10.95
CA GLU A 35 -7.55 -9.59 12.06
C GLU A 35 -6.44 -8.66 11.59
N ILE A 36 -6.20 -7.57 12.32
CA ILE A 36 -5.10 -6.65 12.04
C ILE A 36 -3.80 -7.25 12.59
N ALA A 37 -2.88 -7.61 11.70
CA ALA A 37 -1.57 -8.11 12.07
C ALA A 37 -0.58 -6.99 12.43
N ALA A 38 -0.71 -5.83 11.78
CA ALA A 38 0.15 -4.67 11.99
C ALA A 38 -0.54 -3.38 11.53
N THR A 39 -0.18 -2.26 12.16
CA THR A 39 -0.51 -0.90 11.73
C THR A 39 0.77 -0.09 11.54
N ALA A 40 0.71 0.95 10.72
CA ALA A 40 1.83 1.84 10.46
C ALA A 40 1.36 3.26 10.15
N GLU A 41 2.22 4.22 10.45
CA GLU A 41 2.15 5.61 9.99
C GLU A 41 3.41 5.93 9.21
N GLY A 42 3.26 6.64 8.09
CA GLY A 42 4.36 7.04 7.23
C GLY A 42 4.30 8.51 6.87
N LYS A 43 5.46 9.14 6.74
CA LYS A 43 5.64 10.45 6.12
C LYS A 43 6.60 10.29 4.95
N TYR A 44 6.25 10.89 3.83
CA TYR A 44 6.96 10.70 2.57
C TYR A 44 7.20 12.05 1.89
N LEU A 45 8.35 12.17 1.24
CA LEU A 45 8.79 13.37 0.53
C LEU A 45 8.69 13.14 -0.98
N ARG A 46 7.99 14.02 -1.69
CA ARG A 46 7.96 14.04 -3.17
C ARG A 46 9.26 14.68 -3.66
N LEU A 47 10.07 13.89 -4.34
CA LEU A 47 11.30 14.32 -5.01
C LEU A 47 11.21 13.97 -6.50
N HIS A 48 11.96 14.70 -7.33
CA HIS A 48 12.13 14.34 -8.74
C HIS A 48 12.76 12.94 -8.82
N ILE A 49 12.20 12.07 -9.67
CA ILE A 49 12.63 10.66 -9.79
C ILE A 49 14.12 10.55 -10.13
N GLU A 50 14.60 11.43 -11.01
CA GLU A 50 16.02 11.57 -11.42
C GLU A 50 16.98 11.80 -10.24
N LYS A 51 16.47 12.30 -9.10
CA LYS A 51 17.28 12.57 -7.90
C LYS A 51 17.32 11.39 -6.93
N ILE A 52 16.44 10.42 -7.07
CA ILE A 52 16.23 9.37 -6.06
C ILE A 52 16.32 7.95 -6.62
N ALA A 53 16.36 7.78 -7.93
CA ALA A 53 16.49 6.48 -8.54
C ALA A 53 17.21 6.56 -9.89
N ASP A 54 18.10 5.60 -10.13
CA ASP A 54 18.59 5.25 -11.47
C ASP A 54 17.52 4.38 -12.15
N PHE A 55 16.37 5.01 -12.41
CA PHE A 55 15.13 4.33 -12.76
C PHE A 55 14.88 4.40 -14.27
N ASP A 56 15.16 3.29 -14.95
CA ASP A 56 14.68 3.04 -16.30
C ASP A 56 13.40 2.19 -16.23
N ARG A 57 12.25 2.79 -16.50
CA ARG A 57 10.95 2.10 -16.43
C ARG A 57 10.86 0.95 -17.43
N ASP A 58 11.42 1.14 -18.62
CA ASP A 58 11.31 0.20 -19.74
C ASP A 58 12.26 -0.99 -19.52
N ALA A 59 13.50 -0.72 -19.07
CA ALA A 59 14.45 -1.77 -18.74
C ALA A 59 14.05 -2.59 -17.50
N ASN A 60 13.36 -1.98 -16.53
CA ASN A 60 12.93 -2.66 -15.31
C ASN A 60 11.54 -3.32 -15.42
N GLU A 61 10.85 -3.19 -16.55
CA GLU A 61 9.52 -3.78 -16.81
C GLU A 61 8.43 -3.41 -15.78
N TRP A 62 8.58 -2.29 -15.06
CA TRP A 62 7.60 -1.88 -14.05
C TRP A 62 6.30 -1.40 -14.72
N LYS A 63 5.23 -2.16 -14.51
CA LYS A 63 3.90 -1.86 -15.06
C LYS A 63 2.79 -2.18 -14.06
N VAL A 64 1.72 -1.39 -14.16
CA VAL A 64 0.43 -1.74 -13.56
C VAL A 64 -0.15 -2.88 -14.39
N VAL A 65 -0.41 -4.02 -13.75
CA VAL A 65 -1.08 -5.16 -14.38
C VAL A 65 -2.51 -5.17 -13.88
N GLU A 66 -3.43 -4.64 -14.70
CA GLU A 66 -4.86 -4.72 -14.39
C GLU A 66 -5.36 -6.13 -14.66
N LEU A 67 -5.95 -6.74 -13.64
CA LEU A 67 -6.63 -8.02 -13.73
C LEU A 67 -8.15 -7.78 -13.81
N LYS A 68 -8.86 -8.64 -14.55
CA LYS A 68 -10.33 -8.59 -14.61
C LYS A 68 -11.01 -8.78 -13.24
N THR A 69 -10.28 -9.36 -12.29
CA THR A 69 -10.73 -9.63 -10.93
C THR A 69 -10.39 -8.50 -9.97
N ASP A 70 -9.67 -7.46 -10.41
CA ASP A 70 -9.31 -6.35 -9.54
C ASP A 70 -10.57 -5.60 -9.11
N PRO A 71 -10.74 -5.36 -7.80
CA PRO A 71 -11.89 -4.62 -7.31
C PRO A 71 -11.74 -3.13 -7.66
N GLU A 72 -12.79 -2.54 -8.23
CA GLU A 72 -12.84 -1.09 -8.45
C GLU A 72 -12.90 -0.31 -7.13
N ASN A 73 -13.57 -0.89 -6.13
CA ASN A 73 -13.68 -0.34 -4.78
C ASN A 73 -13.50 -1.46 -3.75
N ILE A 74 -12.87 -1.13 -2.62
CA ILE A 74 -12.77 -2.03 -1.48
C ILE A 74 -13.61 -1.51 -0.32
N GLU A 75 -14.49 -2.35 0.22
CA GLU A 75 -15.17 -2.05 1.48
C GLU A 75 -14.19 -2.28 2.64
N ILE A 76 -14.04 -1.28 3.50
CA ILE A 76 -13.17 -1.35 4.68
C ILE A 76 -14.07 -1.39 5.92
N ARG A 77 -14.33 -2.57 6.47
CA ARG A 77 -15.05 -2.73 7.75
C ARG A 77 -14.06 -2.63 8.91
N SER A 78 -13.72 -1.42 9.34
CA SER A 78 -12.81 -1.22 10.47
C SER A 78 -13.00 0.15 11.11
N PRO A 79 -13.05 0.26 12.45
CA PRO A 79 -13.30 1.54 13.14
C PRO A 79 -12.18 2.58 13.00
N LEU A 80 -11.06 2.21 12.36
CA LEU A 80 -9.94 3.10 12.05
C LEU A 80 -10.08 3.76 10.66
N PHE A 81 -11.18 3.50 9.93
CA PHE A 81 -11.50 4.05 8.61
C PHE A 81 -13.00 4.37 8.46
#